data_AF-A0A1B0D4X9-F1
#
_entry.id   AF-A0A1B0D4X9-F1
#
_cell.length_a   1.000
_cell.length_b   1.000
_cell.length_c   1.000
_cell.angle_alpha   90.00
_cell.angle_beta   90.00
_cell.angle_gamma   90.00
#
_symmetry.space_group_name_H-M   'P 1'
#
loop_
_entity.id
_entity.type
_entity.pdbx_description
1 polymer ?
#
loop_
_entity_poly.entity_id
_entity_poly.type
_entity_poly.pdbx_seq_one_letter_code
_entity_poly.pdbx_strand_id
1 'polypeptide(L)'
;MNGQSIELNGSSNGDLLAQNQQKGWWTIGLINGLHKYMTAETFGYKLNANGVSLKKKQLWTLEPSNTGESIIYLRSHLGKYLSVDSFGNVLCESEERDAGSRFQISIAEDGSGRWALKNESRGYFLGGTPDKLVCTAKTVSKGEFWAVHLAARPQVNLRSVGRKRFAHLSETQDEIHVDANIPWGEDTLFTLEFRADEGGRYALHTCNNKYLNSNGKLESQCTEDCLFSAEYHSGHLALRDRHGLYLSPIGSKAVLKSRSQTVTRDELFSLEDSLPQASFIAALNSKYVSVKQGVDVTANQDEIGENETFQLEFDWSAHRWALRTTQDRYWCLSNGGGIQATGSRRCADALFELVWHGDGSVSFRSNNGRFLATKRSGHLFATSETIEDIAKFYFYLINRPILVLKCEQGFVGYRAQTSNKLECNKATYETILVERAEKGIVHFKGHNGKYWRIDGDGITVDADSPSDGFYLELREPTRICIR
;
A
#
# COMPACT_ATOMS: atom_id res chain seq x y z
N MET A 1 -40.44 17.57 6.93
CA MET A 1 -39.02 17.63 7.31
C MET A 1 -38.35 16.43 6.69
N ASN A 2 -37.93 16.58 5.43
CA ASN A 2 -37.39 15.50 4.62
C ASN A 2 -35.86 15.65 4.59
N GLY A 3 -35.15 14.71 5.20
CA GLY A 3 -33.70 14.59 5.07
C GLY A 3 -33.38 13.88 3.75
N GLN A 4 -32.96 14.64 2.75
CA GLN A 4 -32.37 14.09 1.53
C GLN A 4 -30.98 13.56 1.83
N SER A 5 -30.82 12.24 1.74
CA SER A 5 -29.53 11.59 1.55
C SER A 5 -28.97 12.00 0.19
N ILE A 6 -27.81 12.65 0.19
CA ILE A 6 -27.10 13.00 -1.04
C ILE A 6 -26.50 11.71 -1.59
N GLU A 7 -27.10 11.20 -2.67
CA GLU A 7 -26.53 10.16 -3.52
C GLU A 7 -25.33 10.73 -4.29
N LEU A 8 -24.14 10.20 -4.01
CA LEU A 8 -22.96 10.43 -4.83
C LEU A 8 -22.92 9.39 -5.96
N ASN A 9 -23.69 9.64 -7.02
CA ASN A 9 -23.51 8.94 -8.30
C ASN A 9 -22.32 9.55 -9.03
N GLY A 10 -21.17 8.87 -8.97
CA GLY A 10 -19.97 9.18 -9.73
C GLY A 10 -19.44 7.91 -10.40
N SER A 11 -19.71 7.77 -11.69
CA SER A 11 -19.08 6.80 -12.59
C SER A 11 -17.58 7.08 -12.69
N SER A 12 -16.80 6.55 -11.74
CA SER A 12 -15.34 6.57 -11.80
C SER A 12 -14.85 5.30 -12.50
N ASN A 13 -14.18 5.50 -13.64
CA ASN A 13 -13.44 4.45 -14.31
C ASN A 13 -12.31 3.95 -13.38
N GLY A 14 -12.54 2.81 -12.74
CA GLY A 14 -11.51 1.78 -12.51
C GLY A 14 -10.25 2.15 -11.72
N ASP A 15 -10.32 2.90 -10.63
CA ASP A 15 -9.18 3.06 -9.72
C ASP A 15 -9.35 2.32 -8.37
N LEU A 16 -8.41 1.41 -8.10
CA LEU A 16 -8.26 0.63 -6.87
C LEU A 16 -8.25 1.48 -5.58
N LEU A 17 -7.95 2.78 -5.70
CA LEU A 17 -7.84 3.73 -4.59
C LEU A 17 -9.19 4.17 -4.02
N ALA A 18 -10.26 4.15 -4.81
CA ALA A 18 -11.58 4.54 -4.33
C ALA A 18 -12.25 3.42 -3.52
N GLN A 19 -11.88 2.15 -3.75
CA GLN A 19 -12.52 0.99 -3.10
C GLN A 19 -12.01 0.75 -1.66
N ASN A 20 -10.84 1.28 -1.29
CA ASN A 20 -10.32 1.21 0.08
C ASN A 20 -10.95 2.24 1.05
N GLN A 21 -11.93 3.04 0.61
CA GLN A 21 -12.51 4.09 1.47
C GLN A 21 -13.65 3.57 2.36
N GLN A 22 -14.23 2.40 2.10
CA GLN A 22 -15.28 1.85 2.95
C GLN A 22 -14.68 0.93 4.03
N LYS A 23 -14.79 1.38 5.27
CA LYS A 23 -14.20 0.71 6.45
C LYS A 23 -14.57 -0.78 6.48
N GLY A 24 -13.55 -1.64 6.47
CA GLY A 24 -13.68 -3.09 6.63
C GLY A 24 -13.86 -3.91 5.35
N TRP A 25 -13.77 -3.27 4.18
CA TRP A 25 -13.80 -3.94 2.89
C TRP A 25 -12.39 -4.30 2.45
N TRP A 26 -12.21 -5.48 1.86
CA TRP A 26 -10.92 -5.91 1.29
C TRP A 26 -11.06 -6.16 -0.20
N THR A 27 -10.09 -5.73 -1.00
CA THR A 27 -9.95 -6.22 -2.37
C THR A 27 -8.99 -7.40 -2.37
N ILE A 28 -9.41 -8.55 -2.90
CA ILE A 28 -8.65 -9.80 -2.87
C ILE A 28 -8.68 -10.52 -4.22
N GLY A 29 -7.70 -11.40 -4.42
CA GLY A 29 -7.76 -12.52 -5.35
C GLY A 29 -7.90 -13.83 -4.57
N LEU A 30 -8.64 -14.77 -5.13
CA LEU A 30 -8.82 -16.11 -4.58
C LEU A 30 -8.12 -17.13 -5.48
N ILE A 31 -7.19 -17.90 -4.94
CA ILE A 31 -6.33 -18.82 -5.68
C ILE A 31 -6.70 -20.26 -5.34
N ASN A 32 -7.04 -21.08 -6.33
CA ASN A 32 -7.38 -22.49 -6.15
C ASN A 32 -6.13 -23.37 -5.93
N GLY A 33 -6.35 -24.66 -5.67
CA GLY A 33 -5.28 -25.66 -5.51
C GLY A 33 -4.39 -25.89 -6.74
N LEU A 34 -4.69 -25.28 -7.89
CA LEU A 34 -3.86 -25.31 -9.10
C LEU A 34 -3.09 -24.00 -9.32
N HIS A 35 -3.03 -23.14 -8.29
CA HIS A 35 -2.37 -21.82 -8.33
C HIS A 35 -2.95 -20.89 -9.40
N LYS A 36 -4.27 -20.98 -9.62
CA LYS A 36 -5.01 -20.11 -10.54
C LYS A 36 -6.04 -19.28 -9.81
N TYR A 37 -6.22 -18.04 -10.26
CA TYR A 37 -7.15 -17.09 -9.70
C TYR A 37 -8.59 -17.33 -10.18
N MET A 38 -9.51 -17.25 -9.23
CA MET A 38 -10.94 -17.11 -9.49
C MET A 38 -11.20 -15.86 -10.33
N THR A 39 -11.91 -16.02 -11.44
CA THR A 39 -12.08 -15.00 -12.46
C THR A 39 -13.55 -14.81 -12.78
N ALA A 40 -13.99 -13.55 -12.78
CA ALA A 40 -15.25 -13.13 -13.37
C ALA A 40 -15.00 -12.61 -14.79
N GLU A 41 -15.57 -13.26 -15.80
CA GLU A 41 -15.45 -12.82 -17.20
C GLU A 41 -16.28 -11.57 -17.46
N THR A 42 -15.77 -10.69 -18.32
CA THR A 42 -16.43 -9.42 -18.67
C THR A 42 -17.75 -9.63 -19.41
N PHE A 43 -17.87 -10.73 -20.16
CA PHE A 43 -19.04 -11.02 -20.99
C PHE A 43 -19.70 -12.33 -20.58
N GLY A 44 -21.03 -12.33 -20.58
CA GLY A 44 -21.86 -13.52 -20.32
C GLY A 44 -21.78 -14.04 -18.88
N TYR A 45 -21.29 -13.21 -17.95
CA TYR A 45 -21.23 -13.49 -16.49
C TYR A 45 -20.58 -14.83 -16.12
N LYS A 46 -19.69 -15.34 -16.98
CA LYS A 46 -19.04 -16.62 -16.78
C LYS A 46 -18.02 -16.53 -15.65
N LEU A 47 -17.95 -17.60 -14.87
CA LEU A 47 -17.00 -17.77 -13.78
C LEU A 47 -16.09 -18.95 -14.05
N ASN A 48 -14.81 -18.78 -13.75
CA ASN A 48 -13.81 -19.82 -13.89
C ASN A 48 -12.70 -19.62 -12.83
N ALA A 49 -11.74 -20.55 -12.78
CA ALA A 49 -10.58 -20.44 -11.91
C ALA A 49 -9.30 -20.77 -12.67
N ASN A 50 -9.07 -20.11 -13.81
CA ASN A 50 -7.91 -20.30 -14.68
C ASN A 50 -6.95 -19.09 -14.75
N GLY A 51 -7.25 -18.00 -14.04
CA GLY A 51 -6.47 -16.77 -14.09
C GLY A 51 -5.03 -16.99 -13.63
N VAL A 52 -4.04 -16.49 -14.38
CA VAL A 52 -2.61 -16.71 -14.07
C VAL A 52 -1.98 -15.59 -13.26
N SER A 53 -2.62 -14.42 -13.21
CA SER A 53 -2.16 -13.25 -12.47
C SER A 53 -3.35 -12.47 -11.91
N LEU A 54 -3.11 -11.74 -10.82
CA LEU A 54 -4.11 -10.88 -10.21
C LEU A 54 -4.26 -9.58 -11.02
N LYS A 55 -5.19 -9.59 -11.98
CA LYS A 55 -5.61 -8.43 -12.79
C LYS A 55 -7.08 -8.10 -12.52
N LYS A 56 -7.62 -7.10 -13.23
CA LYS A 56 -8.99 -6.59 -13.05
C LYS A 56 -10.06 -7.69 -12.91
N LYS A 57 -10.03 -8.71 -13.76
CA LYS A 57 -11.04 -9.80 -13.76
C LYS A 57 -10.91 -10.78 -12.57
N GLN A 58 -9.76 -10.79 -11.91
CA GLN A 58 -9.44 -11.63 -10.76
C GLN A 58 -9.65 -10.91 -9.42
N LEU A 59 -9.99 -9.61 -9.45
CA LEU A 59 -10.26 -8.83 -8.26
C LEU A 59 -11.70 -9.05 -7.79
N TRP A 60 -11.80 -9.32 -6.51
CA TRP A 60 -13.05 -9.46 -5.77
C TRP A 60 -13.02 -8.52 -4.58
N THR A 61 -14.08 -7.74 -4.42
CA THR A 61 -14.30 -6.92 -3.22
C THR A 61 -15.06 -7.77 -2.21
N LEU A 62 -14.41 -8.04 -1.09
CA LEU A 62 -14.97 -8.68 0.08
C LEU A 62 -15.65 -7.62 0.93
N GLU A 63 -16.97 -7.72 1.03
CA GLU A 63 -17.81 -6.80 1.78
C GLU A 63 -18.36 -7.52 3.03
N PRO A 64 -18.20 -6.98 4.24
CA PRO A 64 -18.74 -7.59 5.45
C PRO A 64 -20.28 -7.59 5.43
N SER A 65 -20.84 -8.67 5.96
CA SER A 65 -22.24 -8.73 6.34
C SER A 65 -22.47 -7.98 7.66
N ASN A 66 -23.65 -7.38 7.80
CA ASN A 66 -24.09 -6.80 9.08
C ASN A 66 -24.58 -7.88 10.07
N THR A 67 -24.71 -9.14 9.60
CA THR A 67 -25.19 -10.28 10.39
C THR A 67 -24.16 -11.40 10.35
N GLY A 68 -23.70 -11.83 11.53
CA GLY A 68 -22.75 -12.92 11.73
C GLY A 68 -21.29 -12.51 11.54
N GLU A 69 -20.42 -12.98 12.43
CA GLU A 69 -18.97 -12.81 12.30
C GLU A 69 -18.45 -13.63 11.11
N SER A 70 -17.53 -13.05 10.34
CA SER A 70 -16.90 -13.69 9.17
C SER A 70 -17.86 -14.10 8.03
N ILE A 71 -19.06 -13.52 8.01
CA ILE A 71 -19.97 -13.59 6.86
C ILE A 71 -19.69 -12.43 5.92
N ILE A 72 -19.52 -12.75 4.65
CA ILE A 72 -19.11 -11.81 3.61
C ILE A 72 -19.99 -11.93 2.37
N TYR A 73 -19.92 -10.90 1.54
CA TYR A 73 -20.31 -10.90 0.15
C TYR A 73 -19.04 -10.75 -0.71
N LEU A 74 -19.01 -11.41 -1.87
CA LEU A 74 -17.93 -11.27 -2.84
C LEU A 74 -18.47 -10.56 -4.08
N ARG A 75 -18.03 -9.32 -4.29
CA ARG A 75 -18.43 -8.50 -5.43
C ARG A 75 -17.31 -8.48 -6.47
N SER A 76 -17.64 -8.80 -7.71
CA SER A 76 -16.72 -8.78 -8.83
C SER A 76 -16.39 -7.35 -9.28
N HIS A 77 -15.36 -7.21 -10.13
CA HIS A 77 -15.01 -5.95 -10.80
C HIS A 77 -16.12 -5.33 -11.68
N LEU A 78 -17.18 -6.09 -11.99
CA LEU A 78 -18.37 -5.61 -12.72
C LEU A 78 -19.44 -5.06 -11.78
N GLY A 79 -19.17 -5.05 -10.47
CA GLY A 79 -20.14 -4.65 -9.46
C GLY A 79 -21.20 -5.70 -9.15
N LYS A 80 -21.07 -6.93 -9.68
CA LYS A 80 -22.00 -8.05 -9.47
C LYS A 80 -21.55 -8.96 -8.33
N TYR A 81 -22.48 -9.50 -7.55
CA TYR A 81 -22.19 -10.39 -6.44
C TYR A 81 -22.16 -11.86 -6.86
N LEU A 82 -21.18 -12.60 -6.31
CA LEU A 82 -21.14 -14.05 -6.36
C LEU A 82 -22.33 -14.62 -5.58
N SER A 83 -23.08 -15.55 -6.17
CA SER A 83 -24.21 -16.19 -5.52
C SER A 83 -24.36 -17.66 -5.90
N VAL A 84 -25.19 -18.39 -5.16
CA VAL A 84 -25.47 -19.81 -5.38
C VAL A 84 -26.97 -20.05 -5.49
N ASP A 85 -27.39 -20.70 -6.58
CA ASP A 85 -28.79 -21.04 -6.83
C ASP A 85 -29.27 -22.26 -6.01
N SER A 86 -30.50 -22.73 -6.23
CA SER A 86 -31.07 -23.91 -5.55
C SER A 86 -30.44 -25.24 -5.93
N PHE A 87 -29.68 -25.29 -7.02
CA PHE A 87 -29.05 -26.49 -7.56
C PHE A 87 -27.54 -26.52 -7.27
N GLY A 88 -26.99 -25.50 -6.60
CA GLY A 88 -25.57 -25.39 -6.29
C GLY A 88 -24.72 -24.83 -7.43
N ASN A 89 -25.35 -24.25 -8.47
CA ASN A 89 -24.63 -23.51 -9.50
C ASN A 89 -24.20 -22.15 -8.95
N VAL A 90 -22.98 -21.76 -9.28
CA VAL A 90 -22.40 -20.48 -8.89
C VAL A 90 -22.65 -19.46 -10.00
N LEU A 91 -23.20 -18.31 -9.63
CA LEU A 91 -23.60 -17.22 -10.52
C LEU A 91 -22.90 -15.91 -10.10
N CYS A 92 -22.84 -14.93 -11.01
CA CYS A 92 -22.30 -13.59 -10.72
C CYS A 92 -22.95 -12.51 -11.60
N GLU A 93 -24.28 -12.42 -11.52
CA GLU A 93 -25.10 -11.60 -12.43
C GLU A 93 -25.84 -10.45 -11.71
N SER A 94 -26.14 -10.63 -10.43
CA SER A 94 -26.94 -9.70 -9.64
C SER A 94 -26.11 -8.56 -9.07
N GLU A 95 -26.66 -7.35 -9.06
CA GLU A 95 -26.13 -6.19 -8.32
C GLU A 95 -26.68 -6.12 -6.89
N GLU A 96 -27.62 -7.00 -6.54
CA GLU A 96 -28.25 -7.04 -5.23
C GLU A 96 -27.66 -8.14 -4.35
N ARG A 97 -27.62 -7.86 -3.06
CA ARG A 97 -27.25 -8.82 -2.02
C ARG A 97 -28.48 -9.66 -1.66
N ASP A 98 -28.40 -10.96 -1.89
CA ASP A 98 -29.46 -11.92 -1.56
C ASP A 98 -28.95 -13.03 -0.61
N ALA A 99 -29.83 -13.95 -0.22
CA ALA A 99 -29.48 -15.08 0.64
C ALA A 99 -28.50 -16.08 -0.02
N GLY A 100 -28.47 -16.15 -1.36
CA GLY A 100 -27.56 -16.98 -2.13
C GLY A 100 -26.14 -16.37 -2.23
N SER A 101 -25.99 -15.08 -1.95
CA SER A 101 -24.72 -14.34 -2.04
C SER A 101 -23.92 -14.26 -0.72
N ARG A 102 -24.42 -14.90 0.34
CA ARG A 102 -23.80 -14.89 1.68
C ARG A 102 -22.86 -16.08 1.85
N PHE A 103 -21.58 -15.78 2.09
CA PHE A 103 -20.55 -16.80 2.34
C PHE A 103 -19.93 -16.61 3.71
N GLN A 104 -19.84 -17.69 4.48
CA GLN A 104 -19.09 -17.75 5.73
C GLN A 104 -17.67 -18.23 5.44
N ILE A 105 -16.67 -17.50 5.96
CA ILE A 105 -15.27 -17.90 5.89
C ILE A 105 -14.97 -18.91 6.99
N SER A 106 -14.26 -19.97 6.63
CA SER A 106 -13.66 -20.94 7.56
C SER A 106 -12.19 -21.14 7.19
N ILE A 107 -11.32 -21.24 8.19
CA ILE A 107 -9.88 -21.44 7.98
C ILE A 107 -9.56 -22.92 8.08
N ALA A 108 -8.67 -23.39 7.21
CA ALA A 108 -8.20 -24.78 7.24
C ALA A 108 -7.53 -25.11 8.58
N GLU A 109 -7.90 -26.24 9.18
CA GLU A 109 -7.33 -26.74 10.44
C GLU A 109 -5.94 -27.39 10.25
N ASP A 110 -5.51 -27.60 9.00
CA ASP A 110 -4.23 -28.23 8.63
C ASP A 110 -3.02 -27.28 8.76
N GLY A 111 -3.22 -26.07 9.29
CA GLY A 111 -2.17 -25.05 9.43
C GLY A 111 -1.77 -24.36 8.13
N SER A 112 -2.41 -24.67 7.00
CA SER A 112 -2.13 -24.01 5.71
C SER A 112 -2.65 -22.58 5.65
N GLY A 113 -3.62 -22.21 6.49
CA GLY A 113 -4.23 -20.90 6.49
C GLY A 113 -5.11 -20.59 5.27
N ARG A 114 -5.39 -21.61 4.45
CA ARG A 114 -6.31 -21.50 3.32
C ARG A 114 -7.74 -21.35 3.82
N TRP A 115 -8.56 -20.68 3.02
CA TRP A 115 -9.95 -20.43 3.33
C TRP A 115 -10.85 -21.45 2.62
N ALA A 116 -11.93 -21.85 3.28
CA ALA A 116 -13.07 -22.47 2.67
C ALA A 116 -14.28 -21.56 2.84
N LEU A 117 -15.01 -21.33 1.73
CA LEU A 117 -16.12 -20.40 1.67
C LEU A 117 -17.43 -21.18 1.63
N LYS A 118 -18.17 -21.19 2.74
CA LYS A 118 -19.44 -21.91 2.86
C LYS A 118 -20.59 -20.99 2.54
N ASN A 119 -21.44 -21.35 1.59
CA ASN A 119 -22.67 -20.63 1.36
C ASN A 119 -23.65 -20.85 2.53
N GLU A 120 -24.12 -19.77 3.16
CA GLU A 120 -24.90 -19.85 4.41
C GLU A 120 -26.27 -20.52 4.19
N SER A 121 -26.97 -20.16 3.11
CA SER A 121 -28.32 -20.67 2.83
C SER A 121 -28.33 -22.11 2.32
N ARG A 122 -27.30 -22.52 1.58
CA ARG A 122 -27.19 -23.89 1.01
C ARG A 122 -26.42 -24.85 1.89
N GLY A 123 -25.51 -24.34 2.71
CA GLY A 123 -24.64 -25.17 3.56
C GLY A 123 -23.51 -25.90 2.83
N TYR A 124 -23.27 -25.57 1.56
CA TYR A 124 -22.20 -26.16 0.74
C TYR A 124 -20.99 -25.24 0.59
N PHE A 125 -19.84 -25.82 0.29
CA PHE A 125 -18.58 -25.10 0.10
C PHE A 125 -18.31 -24.78 -1.37
N LEU A 126 -17.83 -23.57 -1.63
CA LEU A 126 -17.41 -23.09 -2.93
C LEU A 126 -16.09 -23.75 -3.33
N GLY A 127 -16.15 -24.51 -4.41
CA GLY A 127 -14.99 -25.09 -5.08
C GLY A 127 -14.87 -24.62 -6.52
N GLY A 128 -13.71 -24.85 -7.13
CA GLY A 128 -13.45 -24.43 -8.50
C GLY A 128 -12.49 -25.35 -9.22
N THR A 129 -12.92 -25.83 -10.39
CA THR A 129 -12.02 -26.34 -11.43
C THR A 129 -11.59 -25.19 -12.34
N PRO A 130 -10.56 -25.37 -13.19
CA PRO A 130 -10.13 -24.32 -14.11
C PRO A 130 -11.28 -23.70 -14.92
N ASP A 131 -12.26 -24.50 -15.36
CA ASP A 131 -13.30 -24.05 -16.29
C ASP A 131 -14.63 -23.66 -15.64
N LYS A 132 -14.88 -24.08 -14.39
CA LYS A 132 -16.16 -23.86 -13.71
C LYS A 132 -16.02 -23.81 -12.19
N LEU A 133 -16.79 -22.90 -11.58
CA LEU A 133 -17.05 -22.86 -10.13
C LEU A 133 -18.31 -23.65 -9.78
N VAL A 134 -18.27 -24.36 -8.65
CA VAL A 134 -19.38 -25.17 -8.13
C VAL A 134 -19.51 -25.01 -6.62
N CYS A 135 -20.72 -25.11 -6.07
CA CYS A 135 -20.96 -25.01 -4.63
C CYS A 135 -21.93 -26.11 -4.16
N THR A 136 -21.46 -27.35 -4.21
CA THR A 136 -22.24 -28.56 -3.90
C THR A 136 -21.58 -29.47 -2.85
N ALA A 137 -20.34 -29.16 -2.45
CA ALA A 137 -19.58 -29.97 -1.50
C ALA A 137 -20.11 -29.78 -0.07
N LYS A 138 -20.43 -30.89 0.62
CA LYS A 138 -20.85 -30.89 2.04
C LYS A 138 -19.69 -30.80 3.02
N THR A 139 -18.52 -31.25 2.59
CA THR A 139 -17.26 -31.24 3.36
C THR A 139 -16.17 -30.66 2.50
N VAL A 140 -15.21 -29.98 3.11
CA VAL A 140 -14.11 -29.34 2.42
C VAL A 140 -13.09 -30.38 1.97
N SER A 141 -12.70 -30.34 0.70
CA SER A 141 -11.57 -31.10 0.16
C SER A 141 -10.55 -30.15 -0.47
N LYS A 142 -9.52 -30.69 -1.14
CA LYS A 142 -8.51 -29.88 -1.85
C LYS A 142 -9.13 -28.90 -2.86
N GLY A 143 -10.29 -29.23 -3.45
CA GLY A 143 -10.96 -28.40 -4.45
C GLY A 143 -11.70 -27.17 -3.90
N GLU A 144 -11.97 -27.14 -2.60
CA GLU A 144 -12.76 -26.10 -1.92
C GLU A 144 -11.89 -25.14 -1.08
N PHE A 145 -10.57 -25.38 -1.05
CA PHE A 145 -9.61 -24.50 -0.40
C PHE A 145 -9.09 -23.42 -1.36
N TRP A 146 -9.09 -22.19 -0.86
CA TRP A 146 -8.62 -21.01 -1.56
C TRP A 146 -7.51 -20.33 -0.76
N ALA A 147 -6.39 -20.01 -1.39
CA ALA A 147 -5.45 -19.05 -0.83
C ALA A 147 -5.92 -17.62 -1.13
N VAL A 148 -5.76 -16.72 -0.17
CA VAL A 148 -6.21 -15.33 -0.29
C VAL A 148 -5.01 -14.43 -0.57
N HIS A 149 -5.04 -13.79 -1.74
CA HIS A 149 -4.08 -12.76 -2.12
C HIS A 149 -4.73 -11.39 -1.95
N LEU A 150 -4.32 -10.62 -0.93
CA LEU A 150 -4.74 -9.24 -0.76
C LEU A 150 -4.26 -8.45 -1.99
N ALA A 151 -5.18 -7.79 -2.67
CA ALA A 151 -4.86 -6.82 -3.70
C ALA A 151 -4.32 -5.50 -3.10
N ALA A 152 -4.05 -5.50 -1.79
CA ALA A 152 -3.37 -4.44 -1.08
C ALA A 152 -2.06 -4.10 -1.79
N ARG A 153 -1.68 -2.83 -1.73
CA ARG A 153 -0.38 -2.40 -2.23
C ARG A 153 0.71 -3.12 -1.43
N PRO A 154 1.84 -3.42 -2.06
CA PRO A 154 2.91 -4.14 -1.39
C PRO A 154 3.34 -3.39 -0.12
N GLN A 155 3.42 -2.06 -0.18
CA GLN A 155 3.91 -1.20 0.91
C GLN A 155 2.78 -0.46 1.64
N VAL A 156 2.70 -0.66 2.96
CA VAL A 156 1.59 -0.26 3.85
C VAL A 156 2.11 0.24 5.19
N ASN A 157 1.24 0.89 5.96
CA ASN A 157 1.40 1.08 7.38
C ASN A 157 0.50 0.08 8.14
N LEU A 158 1.01 -0.52 9.20
CA LEU A 158 0.29 -1.50 10.01
C LEU A 158 -0.17 -0.85 11.31
N ARG A 159 -1.47 -0.86 11.58
CA ARG A 159 -2.05 -0.27 12.80
C ARG A 159 -2.74 -1.31 13.65
N SER A 160 -2.39 -1.40 14.94
CA SER A 160 -3.10 -2.25 15.90
C SER A 160 -4.44 -1.66 16.31
N VAL A 161 -5.49 -2.48 16.27
CA VAL A 161 -6.85 -2.13 16.70
C VAL A 161 -6.96 -2.05 18.23
N GLY A 162 -6.27 -2.95 18.94
CA GLY A 162 -6.21 -2.99 20.40
C GLY A 162 -5.47 -1.78 20.96
N ARG A 163 -4.24 -1.54 20.50
CA ARG A 163 -3.40 -0.42 20.98
C ARG A 163 -3.78 0.94 20.42
N LYS A 164 -4.44 0.99 19.27
CA LYS A 164 -4.67 2.23 18.50
C LYS A 164 -3.35 2.96 18.21
N ARG A 165 -2.35 2.19 17.82
CA ARG A 165 -0.98 2.63 17.51
C ARG A 165 -0.47 1.95 16.24
N PHE A 166 0.47 2.58 15.59
CA PHE A 166 1.13 2.08 14.39
C PHE A 166 2.36 1.26 14.77
N ALA A 167 2.62 0.24 13.96
CA ALA A 167 3.87 -0.49 13.99
C ALA A 167 4.98 0.40 13.43
N HIS A 168 6.18 0.25 13.96
CA HIS A 168 7.39 0.83 13.41
C HIS A 168 8.62 -0.03 13.78
N LEU A 169 9.69 0.13 13.01
CA LEU A 169 10.98 -0.49 13.29
C LEU A 169 11.58 0.14 14.56
N SER A 170 11.99 -0.70 15.51
CA SER A 170 12.68 -0.27 16.72
C SER A 170 13.99 0.46 16.42
N GLU A 171 14.45 1.31 17.35
CA GLU A 171 15.72 2.04 17.24
C GLU A 171 16.93 1.12 17.02
N THR A 172 16.90 -0.09 17.62
CA THR A 172 17.93 -1.13 17.47
C THR A 172 17.83 -1.91 16.16
N GLN A 173 16.78 -1.68 15.38
CA GLN A 173 16.55 -2.28 14.05
C GLN A 173 16.47 -3.82 14.02
N ASP A 174 16.06 -4.43 15.14
CA ASP A 174 15.97 -5.89 15.32
C ASP A 174 14.58 -6.36 15.78
N GLU A 175 13.68 -5.43 16.11
CA GLU A 175 12.30 -5.68 16.53
C GLU A 175 11.31 -4.71 15.86
N ILE A 176 10.03 -5.07 15.85
CA ILE A 176 8.92 -4.19 15.47
C ILE A 176 8.15 -3.83 16.75
N HIS A 177 8.02 -2.54 17.04
CA HIS A 177 7.24 -2.02 18.17
C HIS A 177 5.92 -1.43 17.65
N VAL A 178 4.86 -1.46 18.46
CA VAL A 178 3.51 -1.01 18.06
C VAL A 178 2.97 0.03 19.05
N ASP A 179 3.67 1.15 19.12
CA ASP A 179 3.39 2.27 20.02
C ASP A 179 3.47 3.66 19.32
N ALA A 180 3.77 3.71 18.02
CA ALA A 180 3.80 4.96 17.26
C ALA A 180 2.40 5.59 17.14
N ASN A 181 2.30 6.90 17.42
CA ASN A 181 1.02 7.62 17.37
C ASN A 181 0.53 7.87 15.93
N ILE A 182 1.48 8.12 15.03
CA ILE A 182 1.27 8.39 13.61
C ILE A 182 2.30 7.59 12.79
N PRO A 183 1.99 7.20 11.55
CA PRO A 183 2.93 6.47 10.70
C PRO A 183 3.87 7.44 9.99
N TRP A 184 4.82 8.02 10.72
CA TRP A 184 5.76 9.01 10.20
C TRP A 184 7.17 8.45 10.11
N GLY A 185 7.92 8.82 9.07
CA GLY A 185 9.26 8.31 8.83
C GLY A 185 9.31 6.99 8.07
N GLU A 186 10.53 6.55 7.80
CA GLU A 186 10.82 5.32 7.06
C GLU A 186 10.61 4.04 7.89
N ASP A 187 10.72 4.14 9.21
CA ASP A 187 10.57 3.03 10.16
C ASP A 187 9.13 2.49 10.23
N THR A 188 8.14 3.27 9.81
CA THR A 188 6.73 2.87 9.76
C THR A 188 6.33 2.17 8.45
N LEU A 189 7.26 2.05 7.49
CA LEU A 189 7.04 1.39 6.21
C LEU A 189 7.20 -0.14 6.33
N PHE A 190 6.14 -0.86 6.00
CA PHE A 190 6.16 -2.32 5.91
C PHE A 190 5.75 -2.77 4.53
N THR A 191 6.32 -3.88 4.08
CA THR A 191 5.87 -4.60 2.90
C THR A 191 5.19 -5.89 3.33
N LEU A 192 3.93 -6.08 2.95
CA LEU A 192 3.22 -7.33 3.20
C LEU A 192 3.40 -8.25 1.98
N GLU A 193 4.42 -9.11 2.05
CA GLU A 193 4.88 -9.92 0.93
C GLU A 193 4.02 -11.18 0.76
N PHE A 194 3.34 -11.33 -0.38
CA PHE A 194 2.61 -12.56 -0.68
C PHE A 194 3.54 -13.64 -1.23
N ARG A 195 3.63 -14.78 -0.54
CA ARG A 195 4.42 -15.97 -0.89
C ARG A 195 3.54 -17.03 -1.55
N ALA A 196 3.31 -16.87 -2.85
CA ALA A 196 2.43 -17.75 -3.63
C ALA A 196 2.92 -19.21 -3.69
N ASP A 197 4.24 -19.39 -3.73
CA ASP A 197 4.97 -20.65 -3.74
C ASP A 197 5.01 -21.35 -2.38
N GLU A 198 4.80 -20.62 -1.28
CA GLU A 198 4.79 -21.15 0.09
C GLU A 198 3.37 -21.28 0.66
N GLY A 199 2.43 -21.69 -0.19
CA GLY A 199 1.04 -21.96 0.18
C GLY A 199 0.14 -20.72 0.23
N GLY A 200 0.59 -19.57 -0.28
CA GLY A 200 -0.16 -18.32 -0.25
C GLY A 200 -0.17 -17.66 1.13
N ARG A 201 0.97 -17.74 1.83
CA ARG A 201 1.21 -17.06 3.11
C ARG A 201 1.81 -15.68 2.89
N TYR A 202 1.97 -14.92 3.97
CA TYR A 202 2.54 -13.59 3.97
C TYR A 202 3.79 -13.52 4.83
N ALA A 203 4.77 -12.75 4.39
CA ALA A 203 5.87 -12.32 5.23
C ALA A 203 5.74 -10.81 5.50
N LEU A 204 6.03 -10.37 6.73
CA LEU A 204 6.07 -8.95 7.07
C LEU A 204 7.52 -8.47 6.93
N HIS A 205 7.76 -7.65 5.91
CA HIS A 205 9.09 -7.20 5.50
C HIS A 205 9.29 -5.71 5.86
N THR A 206 10.35 -5.40 6.59
CA THR A 206 10.63 -4.07 7.16
C THR A 206 11.45 -3.19 6.21
N CYS A 207 11.50 -1.89 6.48
CA CYS A 207 12.24 -0.91 5.69
C CYS A 207 13.77 -1.15 5.63
N ASN A 208 14.34 -1.87 6.61
CA ASN A 208 15.75 -2.28 6.63
C ASN A 208 16.00 -3.65 5.97
N ASN A 209 15.07 -4.10 5.12
CA ASN A 209 15.18 -5.33 4.33
C ASN A 209 15.33 -6.61 5.17
N LYS A 210 14.50 -6.74 6.22
CA LYS A 210 14.43 -7.93 7.09
C LYS A 210 12.99 -8.40 7.28
N TYR A 211 12.84 -9.65 7.67
CA TYR A 211 11.55 -10.32 7.85
C TYR A 211 11.25 -10.54 9.33
N LEU A 212 10.01 -10.28 9.73
CA LEU A 212 9.55 -10.61 11.09
C LEU A 212 9.47 -12.13 11.26
N ASN A 213 10.20 -12.66 12.24
CA ASN A 213 10.02 -14.01 12.76
C ASN A 213 8.89 -14.02 13.80
N SER A 214 8.12 -15.10 13.88
CA SER A 214 7.08 -15.36 14.88
C SER A 214 7.54 -15.12 16.34
N ASN A 215 8.83 -15.27 16.64
CA ASN A 215 9.39 -15.02 17.97
C ASN A 215 9.52 -13.51 18.33
N GLY A 216 9.37 -12.61 17.36
CA GLY A 216 9.46 -11.14 17.51
C GLY A 216 10.78 -10.50 17.04
N LYS A 217 11.74 -11.29 16.57
CA LYS A 217 13.01 -10.81 16.00
C LYS A 217 12.95 -10.68 14.48
N LEU A 218 13.88 -9.91 13.93
CA LEU A 218 14.03 -9.69 12.50
C LEU A 218 15.16 -10.53 11.90
N GLU A 219 14.86 -11.22 10.80
CA GLU A 219 15.76 -12.12 10.08
C GLU A 219 16.10 -11.56 8.69
N SER A 220 17.34 -11.75 8.22
CA SER A 220 17.74 -11.34 6.87
C SER A 220 17.20 -12.23 5.76
N GLN A 221 16.82 -13.47 6.09
CA GLN A 221 16.20 -14.41 5.17
C GLN A 221 14.79 -14.75 5.65
N CYS A 222 13.86 -14.84 4.70
CA CYS A 222 12.51 -15.30 4.99
C CYS A 222 12.56 -16.81 5.23
N THR A 223 12.32 -17.25 6.46
CA THR A 223 12.22 -18.66 6.85
C THR A 223 10.76 -19.06 7.04
N GLU A 224 10.47 -20.34 7.28
CA GLU A 224 9.10 -20.80 7.57
C GLU A 224 8.46 -20.08 8.78
N ASP A 225 9.28 -19.68 9.76
CA ASP A 225 8.82 -18.99 10.97
C ASP A 225 8.58 -17.49 10.73
N CYS A 226 8.89 -16.99 9.52
CA CYS A 226 8.53 -15.65 9.07
C CYS A 226 7.20 -15.61 8.29
N LEU A 227 6.52 -16.74 8.14
CA LEU A 227 5.32 -16.87 7.33
C LEU A 227 4.05 -16.91 8.17
N PHE A 228 3.10 -16.08 7.77
CA PHE A 228 1.81 -15.91 8.43
C PHE A 228 0.67 -16.06 7.44
N SER A 229 -0.39 -16.77 7.81
CA SER A 229 -1.64 -16.74 7.06
C SER A 229 -2.48 -15.53 7.44
N ALA A 230 -3.10 -14.89 6.44
CA ALA A 230 -4.02 -13.79 6.65
C ALA A 230 -5.44 -14.31 6.96
N GLU A 231 -6.00 -13.87 8.07
CA GLU A 231 -7.39 -14.13 8.45
C GLU A 231 -8.19 -12.82 8.50
N TYR A 232 -9.43 -12.89 8.02
CA TYR A 232 -10.36 -11.77 8.01
C TYR A 232 -11.29 -11.83 9.21
N HIS A 233 -11.33 -10.74 9.98
CA HIS A 233 -12.15 -10.59 11.17
C HIS A 233 -12.85 -9.23 11.16
N SER A 234 -14.10 -9.21 10.66
CA SER A 234 -14.94 -7.99 10.62
C SER A 234 -14.24 -6.76 10.03
N GLY A 235 -13.47 -6.97 8.96
CA GLY A 235 -12.73 -5.91 8.28
C GLY A 235 -11.28 -5.72 8.72
N HIS A 236 -10.86 -6.41 9.77
CA HIS A 236 -9.51 -6.38 10.31
C HIS A 236 -8.73 -7.63 9.92
N LEU A 237 -7.41 -7.47 9.86
CA LEU A 237 -6.44 -8.52 9.57
C LEU A 237 -5.96 -9.14 10.88
N ALA A 238 -5.98 -10.47 10.97
CA ALA A 238 -5.18 -11.22 11.91
C ALA A 238 -4.12 -12.03 11.14
N LEU A 239 -2.92 -12.13 11.69
CA LEU A 239 -1.79 -12.85 11.09
C LEU A 239 -1.44 -14.04 11.98
N ARG A 240 -1.59 -15.25 11.45
CA ARG A 240 -1.43 -16.51 12.19
C ARG A 240 -0.21 -17.27 11.69
N ASP A 241 0.66 -17.71 12.59
CA ASP A 241 1.85 -18.48 12.25
C ASP A 241 1.55 -19.97 12.01
N ARG A 242 2.60 -20.72 11.64
CA ARG A 242 2.56 -22.18 11.39
C ARG A 242 2.11 -23.02 12.59
N HIS A 243 2.24 -22.50 13.81
CA HIS A 243 1.85 -23.18 15.05
C HIS A 243 0.41 -22.82 15.45
N GLY A 244 -0.25 -22.00 14.65
CA GLY A 244 -1.61 -21.56 14.87
C GLY A 244 -1.72 -20.42 15.88
N LEU A 245 -0.62 -19.75 16.24
CA LEU A 245 -0.60 -18.59 17.12
C LEU A 245 -0.71 -17.29 16.31
N TYR A 246 -1.33 -16.28 16.89
CA TYR A 246 -1.55 -14.99 16.26
C TYR A 246 -0.51 -13.96 16.71
N LEU A 247 -0.08 -13.12 15.77
CA LEU A 247 0.70 -11.94 16.05
C LEU A 247 -0.10 -10.96 16.90
N SER A 248 0.49 -10.48 17.98
CA SER A 248 -0.02 -9.32 18.70
C SER A 248 1.11 -8.49 19.34
N PRO A 249 0.85 -7.22 19.67
CA PRO A 249 1.81 -6.40 20.38
C PRO A 249 1.96 -6.82 21.85
N ILE A 250 3.13 -7.26 22.30
CA ILE A 250 3.35 -7.84 23.64
C ILE A 250 4.27 -6.98 24.53
N GLY A 251 3.90 -6.89 25.81
CA GLY A 251 4.74 -6.26 26.84
C GLY A 251 4.74 -4.72 26.79
N SER A 252 5.53 -4.11 27.67
CA SER A 252 5.63 -2.64 27.79
C SER A 252 6.19 -1.96 26.56
N LYS A 253 7.10 -2.63 25.83
CA LYS A 253 7.66 -2.17 24.55
C LYS A 253 6.78 -2.46 23.33
N ALA A 254 5.63 -3.07 23.54
CA ALA A 254 4.73 -3.42 22.45
C ALA A 254 5.33 -4.24 21.29
N VAL A 255 6.25 -5.16 21.60
CA VAL A 255 6.95 -5.97 20.59
C VAL A 255 5.94 -6.86 19.85
N LEU A 256 5.90 -6.75 18.53
CA LEU A 256 5.03 -7.55 17.67
C LEU A 256 5.58 -8.98 17.56
N LYS A 257 4.84 -9.97 18.07
CA LYS A 257 5.22 -11.40 17.99
C LYS A 257 4.04 -12.33 18.15
N SER A 258 4.21 -13.59 17.79
CA SER A 258 3.20 -14.62 17.96
C SER A 258 3.10 -15.03 19.42
N ARG A 259 1.86 -15.12 19.95
CA ARG A 259 1.64 -15.61 21.32
C ARG A 259 0.26 -16.22 21.55
N SER A 260 -0.79 -15.60 21.01
CA SER A 260 -2.17 -15.91 21.36
C SER A 260 -2.73 -17.04 20.48
N GLN A 261 -3.53 -17.94 21.05
CA GLN A 261 -4.26 -18.97 20.26
C GLN A 261 -5.61 -18.49 19.74
N THR A 262 -6.08 -17.34 20.22
CA THR A 262 -7.39 -16.77 19.92
C THR A 262 -7.24 -15.35 19.43
N VAL A 263 -8.08 -14.95 18.48
CA VAL A 263 -8.14 -13.57 18.01
C VAL A 263 -8.98 -12.73 18.95
N THR A 264 -8.36 -11.74 19.59
CA THR A 264 -9.04 -10.66 20.28
C THR A 264 -8.71 -9.33 19.62
N ARG A 265 -9.14 -8.20 20.19
CA ARG A 265 -8.78 -6.88 19.65
C ARG A 265 -7.27 -6.63 19.54
N ASP A 266 -6.45 -7.32 20.34
CA ASP A 266 -4.99 -7.15 20.36
C ASP A 266 -4.30 -7.82 19.16
N GLU A 267 -4.90 -8.86 18.59
CA GLU A 267 -4.43 -9.60 17.40
C GLU A 267 -4.96 -8.99 16.08
N LEU A 268 -5.80 -7.95 16.17
CA LEU A 268 -6.42 -7.32 15.01
C LEU A 268 -5.63 -6.09 14.55
N PHE A 269 -5.43 -6.01 13.24
CA PHE A 269 -4.73 -4.92 12.56
C PHE A 269 -5.55 -4.33 11.43
N SER A 270 -5.32 -3.06 11.11
CA SER A 270 -5.69 -2.45 9.84
C SER A 270 -4.46 -2.15 9.02
N LEU A 271 -4.56 -2.39 7.71
CA LEU A 271 -3.57 -1.95 6.73
C LEU A 271 -4.00 -0.60 6.20
N GLU A 272 -3.14 0.40 6.34
CA GLU A 272 -3.34 1.75 5.80
C GLU A 272 -2.34 1.96 4.65
N ASP A 273 -2.74 2.71 3.62
CA ASP A 273 -1.82 3.05 2.53
C ASP A 273 -0.68 3.92 3.06
N SER A 274 0.57 3.52 2.79
CA SER A 274 1.73 4.35 3.11
C SER A 274 1.81 5.51 2.12
N LEU A 275 1.30 6.68 2.52
CA LEU A 275 1.34 7.89 1.70
C LEU A 275 2.78 8.41 1.53
N PRO A 276 3.12 9.10 0.43
CA PRO A 276 4.45 9.64 0.23
C PRO A 276 4.80 10.64 1.33
N GLN A 277 5.97 10.48 1.94
CA GLN A 277 6.55 11.49 2.82
C GLN A 277 7.83 11.99 2.16
N ALA A 278 7.94 13.30 2.01
CA ALA A 278 9.00 13.90 1.22
C ALA A 278 9.72 15.02 1.95
N SER A 279 10.95 15.26 1.52
CA SER A 279 11.70 16.47 1.84
C SER A 279 12.05 17.20 0.55
N PHE A 280 12.27 18.51 0.67
CA PHE A 280 12.53 19.39 -0.47
C PHE A 280 13.78 20.23 -0.20
N ILE A 281 14.67 20.33 -1.20
CA ILE A 281 15.82 21.25 -1.17
C ILE A 281 15.50 22.44 -2.05
N ALA A 282 15.64 23.67 -1.55
CA ALA A 282 15.53 24.86 -2.40
C ALA A 282 16.76 25.02 -3.30
N ALA A 283 16.55 25.19 -4.61
CA ALA A 283 17.66 25.33 -5.57
C ALA A 283 18.51 26.60 -5.33
N LEU A 284 17.89 27.68 -4.83
CA LEU A 284 18.57 28.95 -4.54
C LEU A 284 19.74 28.82 -3.55
N ASN A 285 19.58 28.04 -2.48
CA ASN A 285 20.53 28.02 -1.36
C ASN A 285 20.94 26.61 -0.92
N SER A 286 20.44 25.57 -1.60
CA SER A 286 20.71 24.16 -1.29
C SER A 286 20.36 23.76 0.16
N LYS A 287 19.38 24.43 0.78
CA LYS A 287 18.89 24.10 2.13
C LYS A 287 17.58 23.34 2.07
N TYR A 288 17.36 22.48 3.06
CA TYR A 288 16.11 21.76 3.25
C TYR A 288 14.99 22.70 3.73
N VAL A 289 13.81 22.51 3.15
CA VAL A 289 12.58 23.17 3.56
C VAL A 289 12.10 22.59 4.89
N SER A 290 11.73 23.48 5.82
CA SER A 290 11.53 23.18 7.23
C SER A 290 10.42 24.03 7.84
N VAL A 291 9.77 23.48 8.87
CA VAL A 291 8.87 24.17 9.81
C VAL A 291 9.46 24.32 11.21
N LYS A 292 10.78 24.11 11.37
CA LYS A 292 11.46 24.12 12.68
C LYS A 292 11.52 25.51 13.32
N GLN A 293 11.53 26.57 12.53
CA GLN A 293 11.65 27.96 13.02
C GLN A 293 10.31 28.61 13.40
N GLY A 294 9.21 27.85 13.39
CA GLY A 294 7.89 28.34 13.77
C GLY A 294 6.86 28.08 12.67
N VAL A 295 5.91 28.99 12.52
CA VAL A 295 4.77 28.80 11.61
C VAL A 295 5.13 29.03 10.14
N ASP A 296 6.15 29.83 9.85
CA ASP A 296 6.58 30.10 8.47
C ASP A 296 7.39 28.92 7.93
N VAL A 297 7.10 28.53 6.69
CA VAL A 297 7.88 27.51 5.99
C VAL A 297 9.14 28.15 5.42
N THR A 298 10.30 27.55 5.72
CA THR A 298 11.62 28.14 5.42
C THR A 298 12.61 27.10 4.90
N ALA A 299 13.42 27.45 3.90
CA ALA A 299 14.54 26.63 3.40
C ALA A 299 15.86 27.07 4.06
N ASN A 300 16.21 26.45 5.19
CA ASN A 300 17.36 26.87 6.00
C ASN A 300 18.06 25.75 6.79
N GLN A 301 17.62 24.50 6.67
CA GLN A 301 18.24 23.37 7.37
C GLN A 301 19.26 22.64 6.49
N ASP A 302 20.22 21.98 7.13
CA ASP A 302 21.27 21.17 6.49
C ASP A 302 20.98 19.67 6.55
N GLU A 303 20.04 19.25 7.39
CA GLU A 303 19.69 17.86 7.62
C GLU A 303 18.18 17.67 7.55
N ILE A 304 17.75 16.45 7.24
CA ILE A 304 16.36 16.06 7.20
C ILE A 304 15.99 15.43 8.55
N GLY A 305 15.10 16.08 9.30
CA GLY A 305 14.41 15.48 10.43
C GLY A 305 12.89 15.46 10.23
N GLU A 306 12.17 15.36 11.35
CA GLU A 306 10.70 15.39 11.38
C GLU A 306 10.11 16.69 10.82
N ASN A 307 10.79 17.83 11.04
CA ASN A 307 10.31 19.15 10.61
C ASN A 307 10.63 19.47 9.14
N GLU A 308 11.45 18.65 8.49
CA GLU A 308 11.83 18.74 7.08
C GLU A 308 11.18 17.64 6.23
N THR A 309 10.41 16.77 6.89
CA THR A 309 9.61 15.73 6.26
C THR A 309 8.17 16.20 6.23
N PHE A 310 7.48 15.98 5.10
CA PHE A 310 6.08 16.35 4.92
C PHE A 310 5.34 15.20 4.27
N GLN A 311 4.15 14.86 4.78
CA GLN A 311 3.28 13.88 4.13
C GLN A 311 2.50 14.55 2.99
N LEU A 312 2.60 14.00 1.80
CA LEU A 312 1.92 14.50 0.61
C LEU A 312 0.58 13.78 0.43
N GLU A 313 -0.49 14.57 0.46
CA GLU A 313 -1.86 14.08 0.32
C GLU A 313 -2.49 14.63 -0.94
N PHE A 314 -2.83 13.77 -1.88
CA PHE A 314 -3.42 14.18 -3.14
C PHE A 314 -4.93 14.39 -3.00
N ASP A 315 -5.39 15.53 -3.51
CA ASP A 315 -6.80 15.82 -3.70
C ASP A 315 -7.21 15.44 -5.14
N TRP A 316 -7.99 14.36 -5.26
CA TRP A 316 -8.45 13.83 -6.54
C TRP A 316 -9.42 14.76 -7.28
N SER A 317 -10.08 15.67 -6.57
CA SER A 317 -11.00 16.62 -7.21
C SER A 317 -10.24 17.78 -7.85
N ALA A 318 -9.27 18.33 -7.11
CA ALA A 318 -8.48 19.47 -7.54
C ALA A 318 -7.23 19.08 -8.33
N HIS A 319 -6.83 17.81 -8.32
CA HIS A 319 -5.57 17.31 -8.87
C HIS A 319 -4.35 18.06 -8.30
N ARG A 320 -4.39 18.33 -6.99
CA ARG A 320 -3.36 19.09 -6.25
C ARG A 320 -2.98 18.38 -4.96
N TRP A 321 -1.88 18.79 -4.36
CA TRP A 321 -1.29 18.17 -3.19
C TRP A 321 -1.37 19.08 -1.97
N ALA A 322 -1.75 18.52 -0.83
CA ALA A 322 -1.56 19.14 0.48
C ALA A 322 -0.27 18.58 1.11
N LEU A 323 0.50 19.45 1.78
CA LEU A 323 1.71 19.06 2.51
C LEU A 323 1.41 19.14 4.00
N ARG A 324 1.27 17.99 4.64
CA ARG A 324 0.99 17.84 6.08
C ARG A 324 2.30 17.75 6.86
N THR A 325 2.33 18.29 8.07
CA THR A 325 3.44 18.20 9.04
C THR A 325 3.17 17.13 10.10
N THR A 326 4.17 16.79 10.90
CA THR A 326 4.01 15.89 12.07
C THR A 326 2.99 16.39 13.09
N GLN A 327 2.78 17.70 13.16
CA GLN A 327 1.82 18.35 14.07
C GLN A 327 0.40 18.42 13.50
N ASP A 328 0.12 17.68 12.42
CA ASP A 328 -1.18 17.66 11.73
C ASP A 328 -1.62 19.05 11.22
N ARG A 329 -0.63 19.85 10.81
CA ARG A 329 -0.86 21.12 10.12
C ARG A 329 -0.50 20.99 8.66
N TYR A 330 -1.14 21.81 7.82
CA TYR A 330 -0.85 21.87 6.39
C TYR A 330 -0.13 23.17 6.06
N TRP A 331 0.78 23.09 5.09
CA TRP A 331 1.26 24.27 4.39
C TRP A 331 0.06 25.01 3.80
N CYS A 332 0.04 26.34 3.96
CA CYS A 332 -1.07 27.18 3.56
C CYS A 332 -0.55 28.52 3.06
N LEU A 333 -1.13 29.00 1.96
CA LEU A 333 -0.91 30.34 1.44
C LEU A 333 -1.57 31.37 2.39
N SER A 334 -0.77 32.29 2.92
CA SER A 334 -1.28 33.42 3.70
C SER A 334 -1.68 34.60 2.81
N ASN A 335 -2.49 35.53 3.33
CA ASN A 335 -2.89 36.76 2.63
C ASN A 335 -1.71 37.62 2.15
N GLY A 336 -0.57 37.57 2.86
CA GLY A 336 0.66 38.27 2.49
C GLY A 336 1.51 37.54 1.43
N GLY A 337 1.03 36.41 0.92
CA GLY A 337 1.75 35.56 -0.03
C GLY A 337 2.78 34.63 0.61
N GLY A 338 3.04 34.72 1.92
CA GLY A 338 3.92 33.80 2.65
C GLY A 338 3.30 32.42 2.81
N ILE A 339 4.12 31.37 2.87
CA ILE A 339 3.68 30.01 3.10
C ILE A 339 3.87 29.65 4.58
N GLN A 340 2.80 29.19 5.22
CA GLN A 340 2.79 28.89 6.65
C GLN A 340 2.20 27.50 6.92
N ALA A 341 2.76 26.78 7.90
CA ALA A 341 2.25 25.50 8.38
C ALA A 341 1.12 25.69 9.41
N THR A 342 0.10 26.46 9.05
CA THR A 342 -1.03 26.81 9.91
C THR A 342 -2.37 26.30 9.39
N GLY A 343 -2.41 25.59 8.26
CA GLY A 343 -3.65 24.99 7.77
C GLY A 343 -4.14 23.88 8.70
N SER A 344 -5.41 23.91 9.09
CA SER A 344 -6.03 22.83 9.89
C SER A 344 -6.88 21.87 9.04
N ARG A 345 -7.04 22.18 7.75
CA ARG A 345 -7.86 21.43 6.78
C ARG A 345 -7.27 21.62 5.39
N ARG A 346 -7.58 20.69 4.50
CA ARG A 346 -7.28 20.80 3.07
C ARG A 346 -8.29 21.75 2.43
N CYS A 347 -7.94 23.04 2.37
CA CYS A 347 -8.67 24.06 1.62
C CYS A 347 -7.87 24.46 0.37
N ALA A 348 -8.45 25.31 -0.47
CA ALA A 348 -7.79 25.74 -1.72
C ALA A 348 -6.40 26.35 -1.48
N ASP A 349 -6.21 27.11 -0.40
CA ASP A 349 -4.92 27.73 -0.04
C ASP A 349 -3.90 26.76 0.55
N ALA A 350 -4.35 25.57 0.98
CA ALA A 350 -3.49 24.49 1.45
C ALA A 350 -3.14 23.46 0.36
N LEU A 351 -3.56 23.73 -0.88
CA LEU A 351 -3.34 22.86 -2.03
C LEU A 351 -2.37 23.50 -3.03
N PHE A 352 -1.38 22.72 -3.42
CA PHE A 352 -0.31 23.10 -4.34
C PHE A 352 -0.26 22.12 -5.51
N GLU A 353 -0.06 22.62 -6.70
CA GLU A 353 0.28 21.79 -7.84
C GLU A 353 1.80 21.64 -7.92
N LEU A 354 2.25 20.39 -8.12
CA LEU A 354 3.65 20.06 -8.31
C LEU A 354 3.93 20.03 -9.82
N VAL A 355 4.72 20.99 -10.30
CA VAL A 355 5.11 21.12 -11.71
C VAL A 355 6.53 20.60 -11.87
N TRP A 356 6.65 19.42 -12.49
CA TRP A 356 7.92 18.73 -12.72
C TRP A 356 8.56 19.19 -14.03
N HIS A 357 9.86 19.53 -13.98
CA HIS A 357 10.57 20.12 -15.13
C HIS A 357 11.43 19.11 -15.91
N GLY A 358 11.55 17.88 -15.40
CA GLY A 358 12.30 16.81 -16.05
C GLY A 358 13.82 16.84 -15.88
N ASP A 359 14.35 17.88 -15.23
CA ASP A 359 15.75 18.02 -14.82
C ASP A 359 15.96 17.64 -13.35
N GLY A 360 14.99 16.93 -12.74
CA GLY A 360 14.95 16.62 -11.32
C GLY A 360 14.37 17.71 -10.43
N SER A 361 14.16 18.93 -10.96
CA SER A 361 13.54 20.00 -10.21
C SER A 361 12.00 20.02 -10.33
N VAL A 362 11.38 20.53 -9.27
CA VAL A 362 9.93 20.71 -9.14
C VAL A 362 9.63 22.12 -8.64
N SER A 363 8.55 22.70 -9.14
CA SER A 363 8.00 23.97 -8.64
C SER A 363 6.61 23.75 -8.06
N PHE A 364 6.26 24.52 -7.03
CA PHE A 364 4.94 24.51 -6.43
C PHE A 364 4.14 25.68 -6.95
N ARG A 365 3.02 25.43 -7.64
CA ARG A 365 2.04 26.46 -7.98
C ARG A 365 0.95 26.50 -6.92
N SER A 366 0.76 27.67 -6.30
CA SER A 366 -0.23 27.87 -5.24
C SER A 366 -1.58 28.35 -5.79
N ASN A 367 -2.56 28.51 -4.90
CA ASN A 367 -3.92 28.90 -5.25
C ASN A 367 -4.05 30.30 -5.89
N ASN A 368 -3.10 31.21 -5.63
CA ASN A 368 -3.07 32.53 -6.28
C ASN A 368 -2.50 32.51 -7.71
N GLY A 369 -2.21 31.32 -8.26
CA GLY A 369 -1.64 31.13 -9.59
C GLY A 369 -0.12 31.33 -9.67
N ARG A 370 0.54 31.79 -8.60
CA ARG A 370 1.98 32.03 -8.54
C ARG A 370 2.74 30.83 -7.99
N PHE A 371 4.00 30.74 -8.38
CA PHE A 371 4.95 29.76 -7.88
C PHE A 371 5.57 30.21 -6.55
N LEU A 372 5.83 29.23 -5.68
CA LEU A 372 6.60 29.44 -4.45
C LEU A 372 8.04 29.82 -4.81
N ALA A 373 8.50 30.92 -4.26
CA ALA A 373 9.86 31.41 -4.35
C ALA A 373 10.52 31.41 -2.97
N THR A 374 11.76 30.94 -2.92
CA THR A 374 12.62 31.02 -1.76
C THR A 374 13.27 32.40 -1.71
N LYS A 375 13.10 33.13 -0.61
CA LYS A 375 13.83 34.39 -0.37
C LYS A 375 15.26 34.11 0.09
N ARG A 376 16.15 35.11 0.03
CA ARG A 376 17.51 35.02 0.59
C ARG A 376 17.53 34.66 2.10
N SER A 377 16.48 35.03 2.82
CA SER A 377 16.27 34.66 4.23
C SER A 377 15.79 33.21 4.43
N GLY A 378 15.54 32.46 3.36
CA GLY A 378 15.01 31.10 3.38
C GLY A 378 13.48 31.02 3.35
N HIS A 379 12.74 32.07 3.71
CA HIS A 379 11.27 32.02 3.72
C HIS A 379 10.67 31.76 2.33
N LEU A 380 9.60 30.94 2.29
CA LEU A 380 8.86 30.64 1.07
C LEU A 380 7.67 31.59 0.90
N PHE A 381 7.54 32.15 -0.31
CA PHE A 381 6.46 33.05 -0.69
C PHE A 381 5.91 32.70 -2.09
N ALA A 382 4.60 32.65 -2.27
CA ALA A 382 3.95 32.48 -3.57
C ALA A 382 3.91 33.80 -4.36
N THR A 383 5.08 34.23 -4.84
CA THR A 383 5.25 35.52 -5.53
C THR A 383 5.80 35.39 -6.94
N SER A 384 6.35 34.24 -7.34
CA SER A 384 6.99 34.11 -8.65
C SER A 384 5.98 33.82 -9.75
N GLU A 385 6.08 34.52 -10.86
CA GLU A 385 5.26 34.28 -12.07
C GLU A 385 6.02 33.42 -13.10
N THR A 386 7.34 33.33 -12.97
CA THR A 386 8.26 32.53 -13.80
C THR A 386 8.91 31.42 -12.99
N ILE A 387 9.39 30.37 -13.68
CA ILE A 387 10.16 29.28 -13.08
C ILE A 387 11.65 29.61 -13.24
N GLU A 388 12.18 30.29 -12.22
CA GLU A 388 13.62 30.56 -12.06
C GLU A 388 14.17 29.73 -10.89
N ASP A 389 15.48 29.76 -10.65
CA ASP A 389 16.12 28.98 -9.57
C ASP A 389 15.53 29.26 -8.18
N ILE A 390 15.03 30.48 -7.94
CA ILE A 390 14.35 30.82 -6.69
C ILE A 390 13.05 30.04 -6.49
N ALA A 391 12.43 29.57 -7.57
CA ALA A 391 11.16 28.86 -7.60
C ALA A 391 11.32 27.35 -7.89
N LYS A 392 12.56 26.85 -7.91
CA LYS A 392 12.89 25.44 -8.09
C LYS A 392 13.24 24.77 -6.76
N PHE A 393 12.79 23.54 -6.62
CA PHE A 393 13.09 22.65 -5.50
C PHE A 393 13.52 21.28 -6.03
N TYR A 394 14.31 20.55 -5.26
CA TYR A 394 14.61 19.14 -5.53
C TYR A 394 13.89 18.25 -4.53
N PHE A 395 13.47 17.07 -4.96
CA PHE A 395 12.59 16.19 -4.22
C PHE A 395 13.32 14.94 -3.72
N TYR A 396 13.07 14.55 -2.47
CA TYR A 396 13.36 13.21 -1.97
C TYR A 396 12.11 12.55 -1.41
N LEU A 397 11.89 11.29 -1.78
CA LEU A 397 10.91 10.43 -1.13
C LEU A 397 11.56 9.75 0.08
N ILE A 398 11.17 10.18 1.29
CA ILE A 398 11.82 9.82 2.56
C ILE A 398 11.38 8.45 3.04
N ASN A 399 10.08 8.19 3.10
CA ASN A 399 9.56 6.94 3.63
C ASN A 399 9.59 5.79 2.60
N ARG A 400 10.59 5.78 1.72
CA ARG A 400 10.89 4.69 0.77
C ARG A 400 12.42 4.46 0.66
N PRO A 401 13.10 4.12 1.77
CA PRO A 401 14.50 3.67 1.68
C PRO A 401 14.62 2.37 0.87
N ILE A 402 13.53 1.60 0.81
CA ILE A 402 13.34 0.49 -0.10
C ILE A 402 12.10 0.73 -0.97
N LEU A 403 12.22 0.39 -2.25
CA LEU A 403 11.12 0.43 -3.22
C LEU A 403 10.73 -0.97 -3.64
N VAL A 404 9.41 -1.17 -3.74
CA VAL A 404 8.80 -2.28 -4.45
C VAL A 404 8.02 -1.69 -5.62
N LEU A 405 8.48 -1.95 -6.84
CA LEU A 405 7.88 -1.36 -8.04
C LEU A 405 6.96 -2.35 -8.75
N LYS A 406 5.77 -1.88 -9.11
CA LYS A 406 4.77 -2.62 -9.88
C LYS A 406 4.18 -1.73 -10.95
N CYS A 407 4.06 -2.25 -12.17
CA CYS A 407 3.29 -1.66 -13.24
C CYS A 407 2.10 -2.57 -13.63
N GLU A 408 1.39 -2.24 -14.69
CA GLU A 408 0.25 -3.02 -15.18
C GLU A 408 0.60 -4.46 -15.60
N GLN A 409 1.86 -4.70 -15.97
CA GLN A 409 2.34 -6.01 -16.42
C GLN A 409 2.81 -6.92 -15.28
N GLY A 410 3.17 -6.34 -14.13
CA GLY A 410 3.69 -7.08 -12.99
C GLY A 410 4.67 -6.26 -12.16
N PHE A 411 5.40 -6.95 -11.30
CA PHE A 411 6.47 -6.36 -10.52
C PHE A 411 7.75 -6.21 -11.34
N VAL A 412 8.59 -5.27 -10.91
CA VAL A 412 9.98 -5.17 -11.35
C VAL A 412 10.81 -6.23 -10.62
N GLY A 413 11.59 -7.00 -11.37
CA GLY A 413 12.54 -7.97 -10.82
C GLY A 413 13.45 -8.55 -11.89
N TYR A 414 14.41 -9.39 -11.48
CA TYR A 414 15.38 -9.98 -12.40
C TYR A 414 14.72 -10.86 -13.45
N ARG A 415 15.24 -10.79 -14.68
CA ARG A 415 14.80 -11.61 -15.81
C ARG A 415 14.83 -13.10 -15.47
N ALA A 416 15.92 -13.54 -14.86
CA ALA A 416 16.16 -14.87 -14.32
C ALA A 416 17.11 -14.76 -13.12
N GLN A 417 17.18 -15.78 -12.26
CA GLN A 417 18.00 -15.76 -11.05
C GLN A 417 19.49 -15.48 -11.30
N THR A 418 20.02 -15.86 -12.46
CA THR A 418 21.42 -15.64 -12.84
C THR A 418 21.63 -14.39 -13.71
N SER A 419 20.57 -13.63 -13.99
CA SER A 419 20.63 -12.47 -14.87
C SER A 419 20.61 -11.19 -14.05
N ASN A 420 21.50 -10.25 -14.38
CA ASN A 420 21.48 -8.92 -13.78
C ASN A 420 20.48 -7.96 -14.47
N LYS A 421 19.77 -8.40 -15.51
CA LYS A 421 18.80 -7.56 -16.24
C LYS A 421 17.45 -7.57 -15.55
N LEU A 422 16.85 -6.38 -15.38
CA LEU A 422 15.50 -6.24 -14.83
C LEU A 422 14.42 -6.28 -15.91
N GLU A 423 13.24 -6.78 -15.52
CA GLU A 423 12.00 -6.79 -16.29
C GLU A 423 10.82 -6.40 -15.39
N CYS A 424 9.72 -5.89 -15.95
CA CYS A 424 8.57 -5.35 -15.20
C CYS A 424 7.29 -6.21 -15.30
N ASN A 425 7.43 -7.50 -15.58
CA ASN A 425 6.34 -8.46 -15.76
C ASN A 425 6.41 -9.64 -14.78
N LYS A 426 7.08 -9.45 -13.64
CA LYS A 426 7.33 -10.52 -12.67
C LYS A 426 6.15 -10.71 -11.72
N ALA A 427 6.00 -11.94 -11.23
CA ALA A 427 5.00 -12.28 -10.22
C ALA A 427 5.43 -11.90 -8.80
N THR A 428 6.74 -11.94 -8.54
CA THR A 428 7.39 -11.50 -7.30
C THR A 428 8.18 -10.22 -7.58
N TYR A 429 8.36 -9.40 -6.54
CA TYR A 429 9.14 -8.18 -6.66
C TYR A 429 10.60 -8.38 -6.29
N GLU A 430 11.44 -7.49 -6.80
CA GLU A 430 12.75 -7.19 -6.25
C GLU A 430 12.65 -6.03 -5.25
N THR A 431 13.40 -6.12 -4.16
CA THR A 431 13.56 -4.98 -3.23
C THR A 431 14.70 -4.11 -3.72
N ILE A 432 14.40 -2.83 -3.92
CA ILE A 432 15.34 -1.86 -4.49
C ILE A 432 15.72 -0.87 -3.39
N LEU A 433 16.97 -0.89 -2.95
CA LEU A 433 17.48 0.10 -2.00
C LEU A 433 17.65 1.45 -2.71
N VAL A 434 17.24 2.53 -2.04
CA VAL A 434 17.32 3.90 -2.52
C VAL A 434 18.40 4.64 -1.73
N GLU A 435 19.49 4.99 -2.39
CA GLU A 435 20.55 5.83 -1.83
C GLU A 435 20.41 7.26 -2.35
N ARG A 436 20.26 8.22 -1.44
CA ARG A 436 20.12 9.65 -1.77
C ARG A 436 21.49 10.25 -2.13
N ALA A 437 21.53 11.03 -3.20
CA ALA A 437 22.68 11.83 -3.63
C ALA A 437 22.25 13.29 -3.80
N GLU A 438 23.15 14.21 -4.17
CA GLU A 438 22.88 15.65 -4.21
C GLU A 438 21.70 16.03 -5.13
N LYS A 439 21.01 17.15 -4.80
CA LYS A 439 19.98 17.77 -5.65
C LYS A 439 18.88 16.82 -6.12
N GLY A 440 18.34 15.99 -5.21
CA GLY A 440 17.23 15.10 -5.53
C GLY A 440 17.61 13.85 -6.33
N ILE A 441 18.89 13.67 -6.67
CA ILE A 441 19.37 12.46 -7.32
C ILE A 441 19.23 11.29 -6.35
N VAL A 442 18.83 10.13 -6.86
CA VAL A 442 18.89 8.86 -6.17
C VAL A 442 19.63 7.82 -6.98
N HIS A 443 20.29 6.90 -6.29
CA HIS A 443 20.86 5.70 -6.87
C HIS A 443 20.10 4.49 -6.36
N PHE A 444 19.83 3.56 -7.26
CA PHE A 444 19.15 2.32 -6.93
C PHE A 444 20.15 1.18 -6.84
N LYS A 445 19.97 0.33 -5.83
CA LYS A 445 20.83 -0.82 -5.58
C LYS A 445 19.98 -2.06 -5.34
N GLY A 446 20.32 -3.16 -6.02
CA GLY A 446 19.62 -4.43 -5.86
C GLY A 446 20.11 -5.21 -4.63
N HIS A 447 19.44 -6.33 -4.33
CA HIS A 447 19.82 -7.19 -3.20
C HIS A 447 21.25 -7.75 -3.32
N ASN A 448 21.81 -7.80 -4.54
CA ASN A 448 23.16 -8.29 -4.81
C ASN A 448 24.24 -7.27 -4.44
N GLY A 449 23.85 -6.10 -3.93
CA GLY A 449 24.74 -5.01 -3.55
C GLY A 449 25.29 -4.23 -4.74
N LYS A 450 24.81 -4.46 -5.96
CA LYS A 450 25.20 -3.73 -7.17
C LYS A 450 24.19 -2.64 -7.50
N TYR A 451 24.67 -1.60 -8.18
CA TYR A 451 23.87 -0.45 -8.58
C TYR A 451 23.17 -0.72 -9.91
N TRP A 452 22.01 -0.09 -10.06
CA TRP A 452 21.32 0.03 -11.33
C TRP A 452 22.18 0.81 -12.32
N ARG A 453 22.23 0.31 -13.55
CA ARG A 453 22.91 0.90 -14.69
C ARG A 453 21.99 0.86 -15.90
N ILE A 454 21.96 1.95 -16.65
CA ILE A 454 21.26 2.04 -17.93
C ILE A 454 22.07 1.28 -18.97
N ASP A 455 21.43 0.30 -19.63
CA ASP A 455 22.04 -0.56 -20.63
C ASP A 455 21.15 -0.62 -21.87
N GLY A 456 21.41 0.30 -22.81
CA GLY A 456 20.54 0.54 -23.97
C GLY A 456 19.14 0.96 -23.51
N ASP A 457 18.12 0.21 -23.92
CA ASP A 457 16.71 0.47 -23.58
C ASP A 457 16.28 -0.21 -22.26
N GLY A 458 17.21 -0.72 -21.46
CA GLY A 458 16.91 -1.47 -20.24
C GLY A 458 17.75 -1.09 -19.03
N ILE A 459 17.44 -1.73 -17.90
CA ILE A 459 18.18 -1.58 -16.65
C ILE A 459 18.87 -2.90 -16.31
N THR A 460 20.15 -2.79 -15.93
CA THR A 460 20.96 -3.88 -15.40
C THR A 460 21.44 -3.54 -13.98
N VAL A 461 21.69 -4.54 -13.15
CA VAL A 461 22.10 -4.39 -11.75
C VAL A 461 23.47 -5.04 -11.56
N ASP A 462 24.48 -4.44 -12.19
CA ASP A 462 25.84 -4.99 -12.28
C ASP A 462 26.94 -3.99 -11.92
N ALA A 463 26.61 -2.72 -11.67
CA ALA A 463 27.60 -1.69 -11.38
C ALA A 463 28.12 -1.77 -9.93
N ASP A 464 29.44 -1.65 -9.76
CA ASP A 464 30.11 -1.65 -8.45
C ASP A 464 29.95 -0.34 -7.68
N SER A 465 29.72 0.76 -8.41
CA SER A 465 29.56 2.11 -7.90
C SER A 465 28.39 2.80 -8.60
N PRO A 466 27.76 3.82 -7.98
CA PRO A 466 26.67 4.56 -8.61
C PRO A 466 27.18 5.31 -9.84
N SER A 467 26.87 4.79 -11.04
CA SER A 467 27.23 5.42 -12.32
C SER A 467 26.10 6.29 -12.88
N ASP A 468 24.86 5.82 -12.73
CA ASP A 468 23.66 6.51 -13.22
C ASP A 468 22.85 7.05 -12.04
N GLY A 469 22.47 8.32 -12.15
CA GLY A 469 21.58 9.00 -11.20
C GLY A 469 20.18 9.09 -11.76
N PHE A 470 19.18 8.87 -10.90
CA PHE A 470 17.76 8.90 -11.27
C PHE A 470 17.04 9.99 -10.49
N TYR A 471 15.91 10.46 -11.04
CA TYR A 471 14.98 11.32 -10.33
C TYR A 471 13.65 10.61 -10.08
N LEU A 472 13.06 10.89 -8.92
CA LEU A 472 11.71 10.44 -8.58
C LEU A 472 10.72 11.59 -8.75
N GLU A 473 9.75 11.42 -9.64
CA GLU A 473 8.66 12.38 -9.83
C GLU A 473 7.33 11.75 -9.37
N LEU A 474 6.69 12.34 -8.35
CA LEU A 474 5.35 11.91 -7.91
C LEU A 474 4.29 12.33 -8.93
N ARG A 475 3.54 11.35 -9.45
CA ARG A 475 2.41 11.59 -10.36
C ARG A 475 1.08 11.49 -9.63
N GLU A 476 0.93 10.45 -8.83
CA GLU A 476 -0.21 10.17 -7.97
C GLU A 476 0.33 9.70 -6.61
N PRO A 477 -0.50 9.60 -5.54
CA PRO A 477 -0.05 9.17 -4.20
C PRO A 477 0.79 7.89 -4.18
N THR A 478 0.67 7.06 -5.20
CA THR A 478 1.26 5.72 -5.24
C THR A 478 1.81 5.37 -6.62
N ARG A 479 1.95 6.36 -7.50
CA ARG A 479 2.59 6.21 -8.80
C ARG A 479 3.72 7.22 -8.92
N ILE A 480 4.90 6.69 -9.20
CA ILE A 480 6.11 7.46 -9.42
C ILE A 480 6.56 7.29 -10.85
N CYS A 481 7.12 8.35 -11.41
CA CYS A 481 7.95 8.27 -12.60
C CYS A 481 9.40 8.24 -12.12
N ILE A 482 10.16 7.26 -12.61
CA ILE A 482 11.61 7.20 -12.46
C ILE A 482 12.17 7.72 -13.77
N ARG A 483 12.95 8.79 -13.69
CA ARG A 483 13.51 9.47 -14.85
C ARG A 483 15.01 9.35 -14.92
#